data_AF-A0A950VGY1-F1
#
_entry.id   AF-A0A950VGY1-F1
#
_cell.length_a   1.000
_cell.length_b   1.000
_cell.length_c   1.000
_cell.angle_alpha   90.00
_cell.angle_beta   90.00
_cell.angle_gamma   90.00
#
_symmetry.space_group_name_H-M   'P 1'
#
loop_
_entity.id
_entity.type
_entity.pdbx_description
1 polymer ?
#
loop_
_entity_poly.entity_id
_entity_poly.type
_entity_poly.pdbx_seq_one_letter_code
_entity_poly.pdbx_strand_id
1 'polypeptide(L)'
;MNFSAGLRTVLPSSSARPGRGIVSVVFLALLYTLLNAVKPLHVDDGAYYEFARHLAAHPLDPYGFQIFWYQYPEPANYVLAPPVLPYWWAAAYAVVGEHPFWWKVWLFPFALLFVGSVHVLFRRCARGLEGPLVWMTVLSPTFLP
;
A
#
# COMPACT_ATOMS: atom_id res chain seq x y z
N MET A 1 23.57 57.19 -12.12
CA MET A 1 23.59 56.31 -10.93
C MET A 1 22.89 55.01 -11.32
N ASN A 2 23.67 53.96 -11.59
CA ASN A 2 23.17 52.67 -12.09
C ASN A 2 22.78 51.76 -10.92
N PHE A 3 21.50 51.39 -10.83
CA PHE A 3 21.04 50.26 -10.03
C PHE A 3 20.84 49.07 -10.96
N SER A 4 21.77 48.10 -10.93
CA SER A 4 21.54 46.76 -11.47
C SER A 4 22.29 45.75 -10.60
N ALA A 5 21.66 45.40 -9.48
CA ALA A 5 22.03 44.21 -8.71
C ALA A 5 21.15 43.06 -9.21
N GLY A 6 21.67 42.29 -10.16
CA GLY A 6 21.03 41.08 -10.64
C GLY A 6 20.91 40.06 -9.51
N LEU A 7 19.68 39.83 -9.05
CA LEU A 7 19.35 38.70 -8.18
C LEU A 7 19.59 37.42 -8.98
N ARG A 8 20.76 36.80 -8.81
CA ARG A 8 20.98 35.42 -9.26
C ARG A 8 20.19 34.52 -8.33
N THR A 9 18.97 34.16 -8.73
CA THR A 9 18.25 33.01 -8.21
C THR A 9 19.10 31.78 -8.51
N VAL A 10 19.94 31.39 -7.54
CA VAL A 10 20.63 30.11 -7.54
C VAL A 10 19.56 29.04 -7.32
N LEU A 11 18.99 28.53 -8.40
CA LEU A 11 18.22 27.30 -8.32
C LEU A 11 19.18 26.20 -7.85
N PRO A 12 18.91 25.51 -6.73
CA PRO A 12 19.77 24.44 -6.29
C PRO A 12 19.86 23.39 -7.39
N SER A 13 21.09 23.08 -7.82
CA SER A 13 21.33 22.02 -8.78
C SER A 13 20.97 20.69 -8.12
N SER A 14 19.78 20.17 -8.41
CA SER A 14 19.36 18.84 -7.99
C SER A 14 20.17 17.78 -8.74
N SER A 15 21.37 17.52 -8.23
CA SER A 15 22.13 16.31 -8.54
C SER A 15 21.68 15.20 -7.59
N ALA A 16 20.37 14.91 -7.58
CA ALA A 16 19.86 13.74 -6.89
C ALA A 16 20.48 12.50 -7.56
N ARG A 17 21.45 11.86 -6.90
CA ARG A 17 22.01 10.60 -7.36
C ARG A 17 20.87 9.60 -7.53
N PRO A 18 20.71 8.95 -8.69
CA PRO A 18 19.55 8.10 -8.99
C PRO A 18 19.31 6.99 -7.95
N GLY A 19 20.36 6.53 -7.26
CA GLY A 19 20.26 5.52 -6.19
C GLY A 19 19.55 6.00 -4.91
N ARG A 20 19.56 7.30 -4.58
CA ARG A 20 18.91 7.80 -3.34
C ARG A 20 17.38 7.72 -3.39
N GLY A 21 16.78 7.89 -4.56
CA GLY A 21 15.33 7.82 -4.74
C GLY A 21 14.78 6.42 -4.50
N ILE A 22 15.42 5.40 -5.10
CA ILE A 22 15.03 3.99 -4.92
C ILE A 22 15.14 3.54 -3.46
N VAL A 23 16.23 3.89 -2.77
CA VAL A 23 16.39 3.54 -1.35
C VAL A 23 15.28 4.17 -0.52
N SER A 24 14.93 5.43 -0.77
CA SER A 24 13.83 6.11 -0.09
C SER A 24 12.48 5.45 -0.34
N VAL A 25 12.21 5.02 -1.58
CA VAL A 25 10.96 4.34 -1.96
C VAL A 25 10.84 2.99 -1.26
N VAL A 26 11.88 2.17 -1.30
CA VAL A 26 11.90 0.85 -0.65
C VAL A 26 11.77 1.01 0.87
N PHE A 27 12.51 1.95 1.46
CA PHE A 27 12.44 2.22 2.89
C PHE A 27 11.02 2.64 3.32
N LEU A 28 10.40 3.58 2.61
CA LEU A 28 9.05 4.03 2.93
C LEU A 28 8.01 2.92 2.75
N ALA A 29 8.11 2.13 1.68
CA ALA A 29 7.21 0.99 1.47
C ALA A 29 7.34 -0.05 2.60
N LEU A 30 8.57 -0.32 3.06
CA LEU A 30 8.81 -1.23 4.17
C LEU A 30 8.25 -0.66 5.47
N LEU A 31 8.56 0.60 5.79
CA LEU A 31 8.04 1.27 6.99
C LEU A 31 6.51 1.29 7.01
N TYR A 32 5.89 1.66 5.89
CA TYR A 32 4.43 1.65 5.71
C TYR A 32 3.84 0.27 5.98
N THR A 33 4.44 -0.77 5.40
CA THR A 33 4.00 -2.16 5.56
C THR A 33 4.11 -2.61 7.02
N LEU A 34 5.23 -2.33 7.68
CA LEU A 34 5.47 -2.73 9.07
C LEU A 34 4.55 -2.00 10.04
N LEU A 35 4.30 -0.71 9.84
CA LEU A 35 3.34 0.06 10.65
C LEU A 35 1.92 -0.50 10.52
N ASN A 36 1.51 -0.92 9.32
CA ASN A 36 0.24 -1.61 9.12
C ASN A 36 0.23 -3.00 9.77
N ALA A 37 1.33 -3.76 9.67
CA ALA A 37 1.41 -5.15 10.11
C ALA A 37 1.22 -5.36 11.62
N VAL A 38 1.60 -4.36 12.43
CA VAL A 38 1.41 -4.42 13.90
C VAL A 38 -0.05 -4.14 14.30
N LYS A 39 -0.87 -3.59 13.40
CA LYS A 39 -2.27 -3.32 13.72
C LYS A 39 -3.11 -4.59 13.72
N PRO A 40 -4.10 -4.71 14.60
CA PRO A 40 -5.10 -5.76 14.50
C PRO A 40 -5.90 -5.63 13.20
N LEU A 41 -6.66 -6.67 12.86
CA LEU A 41 -7.65 -6.60 11.80
C LEU A 41 -8.77 -5.64 12.22
N HIS A 42 -9.18 -4.77 11.31
CA HIS A 42 -10.33 -3.89 11.47
C HIS A 42 -11.60 -4.56 10.94
N VAL A 43 -12.75 -3.89 11.13
CA VAL A 43 -14.06 -4.41 10.72
C VAL A 43 -14.01 -4.91 9.28
N ASP A 44 -13.61 -4.07 8.32
CA ASP A 44 -13.56 -4.43 6.88
C ASP A 44 -12.61 -5.58 6.54
N ASP A 45 -11.57 -5.81 7.34
CA ASP A 45 -10.65 -6.93 7.15
C ASP A 45 -11.34 -8.29 7.39
N GLY A 46 -12.40 -8.33 8.21
CA GLY A 46 -13.12 -9.55 8.56
C GLY A 46 -13.74 -10.24 7.34
N ALA A 47 -14.36 -9.48 6.44
CA ALA A 47 -14.90 -10.05 5.20
C ALA A 47 -13.79 -10.66 4.33
N TYR A 48 -12.70 -9.92 4.12
CA TYR A 48 -11.58 -10.37 3.30
C TYR A 48 -10.86 -11.57 3.90
N TYR A 49 -10.78 -11.66 5.22
CA TYR A 49 -10.27 -12.83 5.93
C TYR A 49 -11.10 -14.08 5.61
N GLU A 50 -12.43 -14.01 5.71
CA GLU A 50 -13.30 -15.16 5.40
C GLU A 50 -13.20 -15.59 3.94
N PHE A 51 -13.13 -14.62 3.02
CA PHE A 51 -12.86 -14.92 1.61
C PHE A 51 -11.50 -15.60 1.43
N ALA A 52 -10.42 -15.06 2.02
CA ALA A 52 -9.07 -15.60 1.89
C ALA A 52 -8.98 -17.02 2.45
N ARG A 53 -9.60 -17.27 3.60
CA ARG A 53 -9.69 -18.59 4.24
C ARG A 53 -10.43 -19.58 3.34
N HIS A 54 -11.58 -19.21 2.78
CA HIS A 54 -12.34 -20.05 1.86
C HIS A 54 -11.55 -20.35 0.58
N LEU A 55 -10.98 -19.31 -0.04
CA LEU A 55 -10.19 -19.42 -1.28
C LEU A 55 -8.94 -20.28 -1.11
N ALA A 56 -8.31 -20.30 0.06
CA ALA A 56 -7.17 -21.16 0.34
C ALA A 56 -7.56 -22.66 0.30
N ALA A 57 -8.80 -23.00 0.66
CA ALA A 57 -9.32 -24.37 0.63
C ALA A 57 -10.03 -24.72 -0.70
N HIS A 58 -10.74 -23.76 -1.30
CA HIS A 58 -11.61 -23.94 -2.46
C HIS A 58 -11.31 -22.88 -3.55
N PRO A 59 -10.11 -22.91 -4.17
CA PRO A 59 -9.65 -21.83 -5.06
C PRO A 59 -10.45 -21.70 -6.36
N LEU A 60 -11.22 -22.72 -6.76
CA LEU A 60 -12.06 -22.69 -7.96
C LEU A 60 -13.53 -22.39 -7.66
N ASP A 61 -13.87 -22.15 -6.39
CA ASP A 61 -15.23 -21.88 -5.94
C ASP A 61 -15.25 -20.66 -5.01
N PRO A 62 -14.92 -19.45 -5.51
CA PRO A 62 -14.64 -18.26 -4.67
C PRO A 62 -15.82 -17.78 -3.82
N TYR A 63 -17.05 -18.17 -4.18
CA TYR A 63 -18.29 -17.70 -3.54
C TYR A 63 -19.16 -18.83 -2.99
N GLY A 64 -18.70 -20.08 -3.02
CA GLY A 64 -19.45 -21.26 -2.57
C GLY A 64 -19.60 -21.41 -1.05
N PHE A 65 -19.64 -20.30 -0.31
CA PHE A 65 -19.77 -20.28 1.15
C PHE A 65 -20.74 -19.20 1.64
N GLN A 66 -21.12 -19.30 2.91
CA GLN A 66 -21.88 -18.30 3.63
C GLN A 66 -20.93 -17.41 4.42
N ILE A 67 -21.13 -16.11 4.39
CA ILE A 67 -20.32 -15.13 5.11
C ILE A 67 -21.19 -14.35 6.10
N PHE A 68 -20.70 -14.17 7.32
CA PHE A 68 -21.32 -13.31 8.31
C PHE A 68 -20.63 -11.94 8.28
N TRP A 69 -21.17 -11.03 7.45
CA TRP A 69 -20.59 -9.70 7.29
C TRP A 69 -21.41 -8.59 7.97
N TYR A 70 -22.75 -8.71 7.92
CA TYR A 70 -23.66 -7.74 8.52
C TYR A 70 -24.42 -8.33 9.71
N GLN A 71 -25.69 -8.69 9.51
CA GLN A 71 -26.61 -9.04 10.60
C GLN A 71 -26.87 -10.54 10.70
N TYR A 72 -26.83 -11.25 9.58
CA TYR A 72 -27.05 -12.69 9.47
C TYR A 72 -26.10 -13.28 8.41
N PRO A 73 -25.86 -14.60 8.43
CA PRO A 73 -25.08 -15.24 7.37
C PRO A 73 -25.79 -15.10 6.02
N GLU A 74 -25.05 -14.65 5.02
CA GLU A 74 -25.54 -14.49 3.64
C GLU A 74 -24.62 -15.22 2.66
N PRO A 75 -25.13 -15.63 1.48
CA PRO A 75 -24.29 -16.12 0.40
C PRO A 75 -23.17 -15.12 0.06
N ALA A 76 -21.93 -15.59 -0.06
CA ALA A 76 -20.77 -14.73 -0.28
C ALA A 76 -20.83 -13.93 -1.60
N ASN A 77 -21.61 -14.42 -2.57
CA ASN A 77 -21.90 -13.71 -3.83
C ASN A 77 -22.84 -12.49 -3.67
N TYR A 78 -23.35 -12.19 -2.46
CA TYR A 78 -24.08 -10.94 -2.17
C TYR A 78 -23.21 -9.85 -1.56
N VAL A 79 -22.15 -10.19 -0.80
CA VAL A 79 -21.20 -9.21 -0.25
C VAL A 79 -20.21 -8.73 -1.30
N LEU A 80 -19.75 -9.65 -2.18
CA LEU A 80 -18.80 -9.44 -3.28
C LEU A 80 -17.48 -8.75 -2.89
N ALA A 81 -16.36 -9.45 -3.10
CA ALA A 81 -15.02 -8.88 -2.99
C ALA A 81 -14.30 -8.99 -4.35
N PRO A 82 -13.71 -7.90 -4.89
CA PRO A 82 -12.91 -7.98 -6.12
C PRO A 82 -11.77 -9.00 -5.95
N PRO A 83 -11.53 -9.90 -6.91
CA PRO A 83 -10.78 -11.13 -6.68
C PRO A 83 -9.29 -10.93 -6.37
N VAL A 84 -8.68 -9.83 -6.79
CA VAL A 84 -7.21 -9.65 -6.68
C VAL A 84 -6.72 -9.78 -5.23
N LEU A 85 -7.32 -9.02 -4.31
CA LEU A 85 -6.88 -9.01 -2.90
C LEU A 85 -7.22 -10.32 -2.16
N PRO A 86 -8.46 -10.87 -2.25
CA PRO A 86 -8.79 -12.17 -1.66
C PRO A 86 -7.88 -13.31 -2.12
N TYR A 87 -7.57 -13.42 -3.42
CA TYR A 87 -6.67 -14.47 -3.89
C TYR A 87 -5.22 -14.24 -3.44
N TRP A 88 -4.76 -12.99 -3.43
CA TRP A 88 -3.41 -12.67 -2.92
C TRP A 88 -3.27 -13.01 -1.44
N TRP A 89 -4.28 -12.68 -0.64
CA TRP A 89 -4.32 -13.02 0.77
C TRP A 89 -4.53 -14.52 0.98
N ALA A 90 -5.36 -15.20 0.19
CA ALA A 90 -5.50 -16.66 0.25
C ALA A 90 -4.16 -17.38 0.05
N ALA A 91 -3.31 -16.89 -0.85
CA ALA A 91 -1.95 -17.40 -1.00
C ALA A 91 -1.10 -17.19 0.27
N ALA A 92 -1.19 -16.02 0.91
CA ALA A 92 -0.54 -15.78 2.20
C ALA A 92 -1.06 -16.73 3.28
N TYR A 93 -2.39 -16.88 3.38
CA TYR A 93 -3.05 -17.76 4.33
C TYR A 93 -2.58 -19.21 4.14
N ALA A 94 -2.49 -19.70 2.90
CA ALA A 94 -2.01 -21.05 2.61
C ALA A 94 -0.54 -21.28 2.99
N VAL A 95 0.30 -20.24 2.95
CA VAL A 95 1.75 -20.35 3.26
C VAL A 95 2.02 -20.21 4.75
N VAL A 96 1.41 -19.22 5.40
CA VAL A 96 1.73 -18.87 6.80
C VAL A 96 0.65 -19.25 7.80
N GLY A 97 -0.55 -19.66 7.39
CA GLY A 97 -1.67 -19.96 8.29
C GLY A 97 -2.27 -18.71 8.95
N GLU A 98 -2.84 -18.86 10.14
CA GLU A 98 -3.56 -17.81 10.90
C GLU A 98 -2.65 -16.82 11.63
N HIS A 99 -1.93 -16.01 10.86
CA HIS A 99 -1.00 -15.02 11.40
C HIS A 99 -1.23 -13.63 10.75
N PRO A 100 -2.10 -12.78 11.33
CA PRO A 100 -2.43 -11.46 10.78
C PRO A 100 -1.24 -10.55 10.47
N PHE A 101 -0.22 -10.60 11.32
CA PHE A 101 1.03 -9.87 11.09
C PHE A 101 1.66 -10.24 9.74
N TRP A 102 1.80 -11.54 9.45
CA TRP A 102 2.45 -12.01 8.24
C TRP A 102 1.61 -11.77 6.98
N TRP A 103 0.28 -11.83 7.08
CA TRP A 103 -0.60 -11.44 5.98
C TRP A 103 -0.41 -9.98 5.57
N LYS A 104 -0.25 -9.09 6.55
CA LYS A 104 -0.01 -7.67 6.28
C LYS A 104 1.41 -7.40 5.76
N VAL A 105 2.41 -8.13 6.25
CA VAL A 105 3.77 -8.12 5.65
C VAL A 105 3.73 -8.58 4.19
N TRP A 106 2.89 -9.57 3.87
CA TRP A 106 2.68 -10.08 2.51
C TRP A 106 2.10 -9.05 1.52
N LEU A 107 1.59 -7.90 2.02
CA LEU A 107 1.14 -6.77 1.21
C LEU A 107 2.28 -5.82 0.80
N PHE A 108 3.52 -6.09 1.20
CA PHE A 108 4.70 -5.28 0.83
C PHE A 108 4.79 -4.96 -0.68
N PRO A 109 4.53 -5.91 -1.62
CA PRO A 109 4.58 -5.59 -3.04
C PRO A 109 3.59 -4.49 -3.45
N PHE A 110 2.38 -4.47 -2.88
CA PHE A 110 1.40 -3.41 -3.13
C PHE A 110 1.85 -2.07 -2.54
N ALA A 111 2.43 -2.08 -1.34
CA ALA A 111 3.02 -0.87 -0.75
C ALA A 111 4.17 -0.32 -1.61
N LEU A 112 5.01 -1.19 -2.17
CA LEU A 112 6.10 -0.79 -3.06
C LEU A 112 5.58 -0.19 -4.37
N LEU A 113 4.55 -0.79 -4.98
CA LEU A 113 3.88 -0.25 -6.16
C LEU A 113 3.23 1.11 -5.86
N PHE A 114 2.57 1.25 -4.71
CA PHE A 114 1.98 2.52 -4.27
C PHE A 114 3.04 3.62 -4.12
N VAL A 115 4.05 3.41 -3.26
CA VAL A 115 5.09 4.43 -3.01
C VAL A 115 5.89 4.72 -4.29
N GLY A 116 6.20 3.69 -5.08
CA GLY A 116 6.91 3.84 -6.35
C GLY A 116 6.12 4.62 -7.40
N SER A 117 4.82 4.35 -7.54
CA SER A 117 3.95 5.08 -8.47
C SER A 117 3.78 6.55 -8.09
N VAL A 118 3.61 6.86 -6.80
CA VAL A 118 3.58 8.22 -6.28
C VAL A 118 4.90 8.94 -6.52
N HIS A 119 6.03 8.27 -6.29
CA HIS A 119 7.35 8.82 -6.60
C HIS A 119 7.52 9.15 -8.08
N VAL A 120 7.13 8.24 -8.97
CA VAL A 120 7.18 8.46 -10.43
C VAL A 120 6.26 9.61 -10.84
N LEU A 121 5.06 9.69 -10.25
CA LEU A 121 4.12 10.78 -10.50
C LEU A 121 4.71 12.13 -10.10
N PHE A 122 5.24 12.27 -8.88
CA PHE A 122 5.86 13.53 -8.45
C PHE A 122 7.14 13.85 -9.21
N ARG A 123 7.91 12.84 -9.62
CA ARG A 123 9.05 13.08 -10.52
C ARG A 123 8.60 13.58 -11.91
N ARG A 124 7.38 13.27 -12.35
CA ARG A 124 6.83 13.79 -13.62
C ARG A 124 6.23 15.18 -13.45
N CYS A 125 5.52 15.45 -12.36
CA CYS A 125 4.73 16.66 -12.17
C CYS A 125 5.41 17.76 -11.34
N ALA A 126 6.40 17.42 -10.50
CA ALA A 126 7.02 18.31 -9.51
C ALA A 126 8.53 18.00 -9.33
N ARG A 127 9.27 17.97 -10.45
CA ARG A 127 10.71 17.64 -10.48
C ARG A 127 11.51 18.47 -9.48
N GLY A 128 12.36 17.80 -8.71
CA GLY A 128 13.17 18.39 -7.64
C GLY A 128 12.51 18.34 -6.27
N LEU A 129 11.18 18.13 -6.20
CA LEU A 129 10.41 18.02 -4.96
C LEU A 129 9.86 16.62 -4.71
N GLU A 130 10.14 15.64 -5.60
CA GLU A 130 9.56 14.31 -5.50
C GLU A 130 9.86 13.60 -4.17
N GLY A 131 11.06 13.76 -3.61
CA GLY A 131 11.42 13.17 -2.32
C GLY A 131 10.51 13.68 -1.20
N PRO A 132 10.58 14.97 -0.83
CA PRO A 132 9.73 15.54 0.21
C PRO A 132 8.24 15.26 0.00
N LEU A 133 7.73 15.38 -1.23
CA LEU A 133 6.33 15.13 -1.52
C LEU A 133 5.93 13.67 -1.27
N VAL A 134 6.73 12.68 -1.67
CA VAL A 134 6.47 11.26 -1.36
C VAL A 134 6.39 11.06 0.16
N TRP A 135 7.37 11.58 0.91
CA TRP A 135 7.38 11.43 2.37
C TRP A 135 6.15 12.05 3.02
N MET A 136 5.81 13.29 2.64
CA MET A 136 4.64 13.97 3.15
C MET A 136 3.35 13.23 2.81
N THR A 137 3.21 12.69 1.59
CA THR A 137 2.02 11.94 1.18
C THR A 137 1.91 10.62 1.93
N VAL A 138 2.94 9.78 1.91
CA VAL A 138 2.90 8.42 2.49
C VAL A 138 2.75 8.46 4.00
N LEU A 139 3.33 9.45 4.68
CA LEU A 139 3.21 9.62 6.14
C LEU A 139 2.06 10.55 6.55
N SER A 140 1.23 11.01 5.61
CA SER A 140 0.06 11.82 5.94
C SER A 140 -0.99 10.99 6.68
N PRO A 141 -1.87 11.61 7.50
CA PRO A 141 -2.96 10.91 8.18
C PRO A 141 -3.92 10.16 7.26
N THR A 142 -3.93 10.47 5.96
CA THR A 142 -4.77 9.80 4.97
C THR A 142 -4.25 8.40 4.64
N PHE A 143 -2.94 8.20 4.62
CA PHE A 143 -2.32 6.95 4.23
C PHE A 143 -1.67 6.22 5.38
N LEU A 144 -1.07 6.97 6.31
CA LEU A 144 -0.43 6.40 7.49
C LEU A 144 -1.46 5.52 8.19
N PRO A 145 -1.20 4.21 8.26
CA PRO A 145 -2.18 3.25 8.74
C PRO A 145 -2.57 3.61 10.17
#